data_AF-A0A0N4XQL7-F1
#
_entry.id   AF-A0A0N4XQL7-F1
#
_cell.length_a   1.000
_cell.length_b   1.000
_cell.length_c   1.000
_cell.angle_alpha   90.00
_cell.angle_beta   90.00
_cell.angle_gamma   90.00
#
_symmetry.space_group_name_H-M   'P 1'
#
loop_
_entity.id
_entity.type
_entity.pdbx_description
1 polymer ?
#
loop_
_entity_poly.entity_id
_entity_poly.type
_entity_poly.pdbx_seq_one_letter_code
_entity_poly.pdbx_strand_id
1 'polypeptide(L)'
;MLYYELLPQGHTDTGDVYTNQLQKLADVVREKRPMKEGKAIKWLKTFLSPYIFQSWRIEFDNRQRWENPLMGWSSTGDPLSNISMNLKFASQEDAVAFCEKNKWTYEIEEHFRQVKPKSYGENFAWSKRMRVSTK
;
A
#
# COMPACT_ATOMS: atom_id res chain seq x y z
N MET A 1 19.51 20.85 4.68
CA MET A 1 19.79 21.47 5.99
C MET A 1 18.50 22.15 6.43
N LEU A 2 17.82 21.62 7.45
CA LEU A 2 16.63 22.26 8.02
C LEU A 2 17.14 23.36 8.95
N TYR A 3 17.07 24.62 8.51
CA TYR A 3 17.37 25.77 9.37
C TYR A 3 16.14 26.08 10.20
N TYR A 4 16.28 25.99 11.52
CA TYR A 4 15.27 26.43 12.49
C TYR A 4 15.77 27.73 13.11
N GLU A 5 14.97 28.80 13.02
CA GLU A 5 15.21 29.99 13.82
C GLU A 5 14.79 29.66 15.25
N LEU A 6 15.78 29.44 16.13
CA LEU A 6 15.53 29.35 17.57
C LEU A 6 14.92 30.69 18.00
N LEU A 7 13.73 30.63 18.61
CA LEU A 7 13.05 31.81 19.12
C LEU A 7 13.98 32.56 20.09
N PRO A 8 14.05 33.90 20.01
CA PRO A 8 14.83 34.70 20.95
C PRO A 8 14.38 34.44 22.38
N GLN A 9 15.32 34.17 23.28
CA GLN A 9 15.01 33.89 24.69
C GLN A 9 14.45 35.15 25.36
N GLY A 10 13.20 35.09 25.85
CA GLY A 10 12.60 36.15 26.67
C GLY A 10 11.27 36.74 26.20
N HIS A 11 10.56 36.13 25.24
CA HIS A 11 9.16 36.49 24.93
C HIS A 11 8.18 35.45 25.48
N THR A 12 7.04 35.90 26.01
CA THR A 12 5.93 35.01 26.37
C THR A 12 5.16 34.67 25.11
N ASP A 13 5.30 33.42 24.66
CA ASP A 13 4.69 32.95 23.42
C ASP A 13 3.15 32.91 23.56
N THR A 14 2.45 33.61 22.67
CA THR A 14 1.05 33.29 22.39
C THR A 14 1.03 31.98 21.61
N GLY A 15 0.04 31.11 21.86
CA GLY A 15 -0.07 29.81 21.18
C GLY A 15 0.00 29.89 19.65
N ASP A 16 -0.34 31.05 19.10
CA ASP A 16 -0.33 31.35 17.66
C ASP A 16 1.08 31.40 17.04
N VAL A 17 2.12 31.81 17.78
CA VAL A 17 3.50 31.86 17.24
C VAL A 17 4.05 30.45 17.04
N TYR A 18 3.78 29.56 18.01
CA TYR A 18 4.20 28.16 17.97
C TYR A 18 3.47 27.37 16.87
N THR A 19 2.16 27.57 16.70
CA THR A 19 1.38 26.92 15.64
C THR A 19 1.85 27.34 14.25
N ASN A 20 2.18 28.61 14.06
CA ASN A 20 2.72 29.13 12.80
C ASN A 20 4.11 28.52 12.46
N GLN A 21 4.97 28.32 13.46
CA GLN A 21 6.26 27.67 13.24
C GLN A 21 6.12 26.17 12.91
N LEU A 22 5.24 25.45 13.61
CA LEU A 22 4.92 24.06 13.30
C LEU A 22 4.37 23.91 11.88
N GLN A 23 3.51 24.83 11.45
CA GLN A 23 2.94 24.83 10.10
C GLN A 23 4.02 25.02 9.03
N LYS A 24 4.92 26.00 9.21
CA LYS A 24 6.07 26.21 8.32
C LYS A 24 6.96 24.96 8.22
N LEU A 25 7.22 24.30 9.35
CA LEU A 25 8.05 23.10 9.40
C LEU A 25 7.36 21.92 8.69
N ALA A 26 6.06 21.74 8.89
CA ALA A 26 5.26 20.74 8.18
C ALA A 26 5.29 20.94 6.66
N ASP A 27 5.20 22.20 6.21
CA ASP A 27 5.20 22.53 4.79
C ASP A 27 6.58 22.32 4.13
N VAL A 28 7.68 22.65 4.83
CA VAL A 28 9.04 22.33 4.38
C VAL A 28 9.28 20.83 4.30
N VAL A 29 8.79 20.06 5.28
CA VAL A 29 8.88 18.59 5.26
C VAL A 29 8.09 17.99 4.10
N ARG A 30 6.91 18.55 3.79
CA ARG A 30 6.11 18.15 2.62
C ARG A 30 6.82 18.44 1.29
N GLU A 31 7.46 19.59 1.16
CA GLU A 31 8.19 19.98 -0.05
C GLU A 31 9.44 19.13 -0.28
N LYS A 32 10.18 18.82 0.80
CA LYS A 32 11.40 18.00 0.74
C LYS A 32 11.11 16.50 0.59
N ARG A 33 9.87 16.05 0.81
CA ARG A 33 9.51 14.64 0.68
C ARG A 33 9.50 14.28 -0.81
N PRO A 34 10.33 13.32 -1.26
CA PRO A 34 10.30 12.88 -2.65
C PRO A 34 8.90 12.35 -2.98
N MET A 35 8.34 12.79 -4.12
CA MET A 35 7.10 12.21 -4.63
C MET A 35 7.35 10.72 -4.86
N LYS A 36 6.52 9.88 -4.24
CA LYS A 36 6.57 8.44 -4.45
C LYS A 36 5.54 8.05 -5.48
N GLU A 37 5.96 7.17 -6.36
CA GLU A 37 5.08 6.47 -7.27
C GLU A 37 4.33 5.39 -6.48
N GLY A 38 3.01 5.54 -6.41
CA GLY A 38 2.11 4.50 -5.97
C GLY A 38 1.62 3.72 -7.18
N LYS A 39 1.25 2.46 -6.98
CA LYS A 39 0.46 1.68 -7.92
C LYS A 39 -0.88 1.37 -7.26
N ALA A 40 -1.97 1.79 -7.87
CA ALA A 40 -3.31 1.43 -7.41
C ALA A 40 -3.66 0.08 -8.03
N ILE A 41 -3.58 -0.98 -7.23
CA ILE A 41 -3.72 -2.36 -7.73
C ILE A 41 -5.05 -2.94 -7.23
N LYS A 42 -5.88 -3.42 -8.15
CA LYS A 42 -7.05 -4.23 -7.81
C LYS A 42 -6.61 -5.64 -7.45
N TRP A 43 -6.52 -5.95 -6.15
CA TRP A 43 -6.31 -7.33 -5.74
C TRP A 43 -7.56 -8.18 -5.94
N LEU A 44 -7.42 -9.24 -6.74
CA LEU A 44 -8.38 -10.33 -6.74
C LEU A 44 -7.93 -11.47 -5.82
N LYS A 45 -8.71 -11.63 -4.75
CA LYS A 45 -8.80 -12.79 -3.86
C LYS A 45 -7.52 -13.09 -3.08
N THR A 46 -7.54 -12.79 -1.77
CA THR A 46 -6.68 -13.49 -0.81
C THR A 46 -6.89 -15.00 -1.00
N PHE A 47 -5.82 -15.74 -1.29
CA PHE A 47 -5.86 -17.17 -1.62
C PHE A 47 -6.62 -18.03 -0.59
N LEU A 48 -6.76 -17.54 0.65
CA LEU A 48 -7.34 -18.25 1.78
C LEU A 48 -8.84 -18.02 2.00
N SER A 49 -9.47 -17.03 1.36
CA SER A 49 -10.90 -16.78 1.58
C SER A 49 -11.76 -17.37 0.45
N PRO A 50 -12.75 -18.23 0.75
CA PRO A 50 -13.68 -18.74 -0.25
C PRO A 50 -14.59 -17.62 -0.79
N TYR A 51 -14.87 -16.59 0.02
CA TYR A 51 -15.69 -15.44 -0.34
C TYR A 51 -14.95 -14.46 -1.26
N ILE A 52 -15.67 -13.99 -2.29
CA ILE A 52 -15.16 -13.01 -3.24
C ILE A 52 -15.34 -11.62 -2.60
N PHE A 53 -14.38 -11.18 -1.80
CA PHE A 53 -14.28 -9.76 -1.48
C PHE A 53 -13.39 -9.10 -2.54
N GLN A 54 -14.01 -8.32 -3.42
CA GLN A 54 -13.30 -7.40 -4.30
C GLN A 54 -13.01 -6.14 -3.49
N SER A 55 -11.75 -5.93 -3.14
CA SER A 55 -11.30 -4.72 -2.46
C SER A 55 -10.18 -4.09 -3.25
N TRP A 56 -10.27 -2.79 -3.48
CA TRP A 56 -9.20 -2.00 -4.08
C TRP A 56 -8.12 -1.73 -3.04
N ARG A 57 -6.85 -1.77 -3.46
CA ARG A 57 -5.72 -1.47 -2.59
C ARG A 57 -4.73 -0.58 -3.32
N ILE A 58 -4.01 0.22 -2.55
CA ILE A 58 -2.90 0.99 -3.08
C ILE A 58 -1.62 0.32 -2.59
N GLU A 59 -0.78 -0.08 -3.53
CA GLU A 59 0.54 -0.63 -3.24
C GLU A 59 1.62 0.36 -3.64
N PHE A 60 2.74 0.31 -2.94
CA PHE A 60 3.92 1.08 -3.30
C PHE A 60 5.00 0.13 -3.77
N ASP A 61 5.87 0.61 -4.64
CA ASP A 61 7.06 -0.15 -4.97
C ASP A 61 7.95 -0.32 -3.72
N ASN A 62 8.39 -1.54 -3.48
CA ASN A 62 9.16 -1.88 -2.30
C ASN A 62 10.63 -1.57 -2.55
N ARG A 63 11.24 -0.76 -1.67
CA ARG A 63 12.69 -0.55 -1.68
C ARG A 63 13.45 -1.81 -1.24
N GLN A 64 14.76 -1.77 -1.44
CA GLN A 64 15.68 -2.82 -1.01
C GLN A 64 15.49 -3.15 0.47
N ARG A 65 15.35 -4.45 0.74
CA ARG A 65 15.46 -5.02 2.08
C ARG A 65 16.86 -5.63 2.23
N TRP A 66 17.43 -5.55 3.43
CA TRP A 66 18.74 -6.13 3.73
C TRP A 66 18.65 -7.07 4.93
N GLU A 67 19.62 -7.97 5.03
CA GLU A 67 19.75 -8.88 6.17
C GLU A 67 20.41 -8.16 7.35
N ASN A 68 19.83 -8.32 8.55
CA ASN A 68 20.41 -7.83 9.78
C ASN A 68 21.63 -8.71 10.16
N PRO A 69 22.85 -8.16 10.29
CA PRO A 69 24.06 -8.94 10.53
C PRO A 69 24.07 -9.74 11.85
N LEU A 70 23.23 -9.38 12.82
CA LEU A 70 23.15 -10.10 14.10
C LEU A 70 22.19 -11.29 14.04
N MET A 71 20.96 -11.05 13.58
CA MET A 71 19.84 -12.01 13.69
C MET A 71 19.38 -12.59 12.35
N GLY A 72 19.85 -12.07 11.21
CA GLY A 72 19.40 -12.49 9.88
C GLY A 72 18.03 -11.95 9.46
N TRP A 73 17.45 -11.00 10.21
CA TRP A 73 16.11 -10.48 9.91
C TRP A 73 16.11 -9.54 8.70
N SER A 74 15.01 -9.54 7.94
CA SER A 74 14.81 -8.62 6.81
C SER A 74 14.51 -7.21 7.32
N SER A 75 15.53 -6.35 7.31
CA SER A 75 15.47 -4.94 7.71
C SER A 75 15.18 -4.04 6.50
N THR A 76 14.57 -2.88 6.75
CA THR A 76 14.12 -1.95 5.71
C THR A 76 14.14 -0.52 6.22
N GLY A 77 14.56 0.42 5.36
CA GLY A 77 14.54 1.87 5.62
C GLY A 77 13.32 2.59 5.04
N ASP A 78 12.35 1.85 4.51
CA ASP A 78 11.13 2.40 3.93
C ASP A 78 9.93 2.34 4.90
N PRO A 79 9.46 3.49 5.41
CA PRO A 79 8.29 3.54 6.30
C PRO A 79 6.97 3.21 5.59
N LEU A 80 6.90 3.29 4.25
CA LEU A 80 5.65 3.09 3.52
C LEU A 80 5.44 1.63 3.06
N SER A 81 6.46 0.78 3.25
CA SER A 81 6.49 -0.60 2.75
C SER A 81 5.29 -1.46 3.20
N ASN A 82 4.75 -1.20 4.40
CA ASN A 82 3.66 -1.99 4.98
C ASN A 82 2.28 -1.30 4.92
N ILE A 83 2.19 -0.10 4.33
CA ILE A 83 0.95 0.69 4.33
C ILE A 83 -0.12 0.07 3.41
N SER A 84 0.29 -0.66 2.37
CA SER A 84 -0.59 -1.36 1.44
C SER A 84 -1.54 -2.36 2.10
N MET A 85 -1.18 -2.86 3.28
CA MET A 85 -2.01 -3.80 4.03
C MET A 85 -3.25 -3.13 4.62
N ASN A 86 -3.18 -1.83 4.93
CA ASN A 86 -4.20 -1.06 5.63
C ASN A 86 -5.02 -0.14 4.72
N LEU A 87 -4.50 0.26 3.56
CA LEU A 87 -5.24 1.07 2.58
C LEU A 87 -6.13 0.18 1.69
N LYS A 88 -7.32 -0.15 2.18
CA LYS A 88 -8.35 -0.90 1.44
C LYS A 88 -9.52 0.02 1.12
N PHE A 89 -9.95 0.04 -0.13
CA PHE A 89 -11.08 0.81 -0.63
C PHE A 89 -12.16 -0.11 -1.20
N ALA A 90 -13.40 0.35 -1.14
CA ALA A 90 -14.54 -0.35 -1.73
C ALA A 90 -14.64 -0.07 -3.24
N SER A 91 -14.39 1.18 -3.64
CA SER A 91 -14.45 1.63 -5.04
C SER A 91 -13.09 2.04 -5.58
N GLN A 92 -12.99 2.06 -6.91
CA GLN A 92 -11.81 2.53 -7.64
C GLN A 92 -11.65 4.04 -7.51
N GLU A 93 -12.76 4.77 -7.63
CA GLU A 93 -12.83 6.22 -7.59
C GLU A 93 -12.35 6.75 -6.23
N ASP A 94 -12.71 6.07 -5.14
CA ASP A 94 -12.24 6.40 -3.79
C ASP A 94 -10.73 6.27 -3.67
N ALA A 95 -10.14 5.24 -4.29
CA ALA A 95 -8.70 5.02 -4.29
C ALA A 95 -7.98 6.08 -5.13
N VAL A 96 -8.53 6.44 -6.29
CA VAL A 96 -7.99 7.50 -7.17
C VAL A 96 -8.05 8.86 -6.48
N ALA A 97 -9.19 9.22 -5.91
CA ALA A 97 -9.35 10.48 -5.17
C ALA A 97 -8.38 10.58 -3.98
N PHE A 98 -8.10 9.45 -3.32
CA PHE A 98 -7.09 9.40 -2.26
C PHE A 98 -5.67 9.63 -2.78
N CYS A 99 -5.30 9.03 -3.92
CA CYS A 99 -4.01 9.28 -4.57
C CYS A 99 -3.86 10.74 -5.00
N GLU A 100 -4.89 11.32 -5.63
CA GLU A 100 -4.90 12.72 -6.08
C GLU A 100 -4.76 13.69 -4.91
N LYS A 101 -5.51 13.47 -3.81
CA LYS A 101 -5.42 14.30 -2.60
C LYS A 101 -4.02 14.28 -1.98
N ASN A 102 -3.36 13.13 -2.02
CA ASN A 102 -2.00 12.96 -1.49
C ASN A 102 -0.89 13.29 -2.51
N LYS A 103 -1.27 13.67 -3.74
CA LYS A 103 -0.36 13.97 -4.86
C LYS A 103 0.58 12.81 -5.17
N TRP A 104 0.06 11.59 -5.18
CA TRP A 104 0.80 10.40 -5.61
C TRP A 104 0.51 10.10 -7.07
N THR A 105 1.53 9.80 -7.84
CA THR A 105 1.37 9.20 -9.16
C THR A 105 0.82 7.79 -8.99
N TYR A 106 -0.11 7.39 -9.85
CA TYR A 106 -0.78 6.09 -9.76
C TYR A 106 -0.92 5.45 -11.14
N GLU A 107 -0.83 4.13 -11.16
CA GLU A 107 -1.20 3.25 -12.28
C GLU A 107 -2.32 2.33 -11.82
N ILE A 108 -3.29 2.04 -12.68
CA ILE A 108 -4.44 1.20 -12.36
C ILE A 108 -4.26 -0.16 -13.03
N GLU A 109 -4.15 -1.20 -12.21
CA GLU A 109 -4.08 -2.59 -12.70
C GLU A 109 -5.36 -3.36 -12.32
N GLU A 110 -6.10 -3.82 -13.33
CA GLU A 110 -7.27 -4.67 -13.16
C GLU A 110 -6.93 -6.14 -13.36
N HIS A 111 -7.00 -6.92 -12.28
CA HIS A 111 -6.97 -8.37 -12.38
C HIS A 111 -8.39 -8.91 -12.48
N PHE A 112 -8.64 -9.82 -13.44
CA PHE A 112 -9.86 -10.63 -13.50
C PHE A 112 -9.51 -12.11 -13.39
N ARG A 113 -10.21 -12.85 -12.52
CA ARG A 113 -10.06 -14.30 -12.43
C ARG A 113 -11.08 -14.95 -13.33
N GLN A 114 -10.62 -15.72 -14.30
CA GLN A 114 -11.50 -16.59 -15.09
C GLN A 114 -12.04 -17.72 -14.24
N VAL A 115 -13.37 -17.82 -14.12
CA VAL A 115 -14.04 -18.93 -13.45
C VAL A 115 -14.07 -20.11 -14.41
N LYS A 116 -13.29 -21.15 -14.11
CA LYS A 116 -13.32 -22.40 -14.88
C LYS A 116 -14.45 -23.28 -14.32
N PRO A 117 -15.35 -23.81 -15.17
CA PRO A 117 -16.34 -24.78 -14.71
C PRO A 117 -15.60 -26.01 -14.18
N LYS A 118 -16.00 -26.48 -13.00
CA LYS A 118 -15.45 -27.69 -12.38
C LYS A 118 -16.58 -28.69 -12.21
N SER A 119 -16.47 -29.87 -12.80
CA SER A 119 -17.41 -30.96 -12.58
C SER A 119 -16.76 -32.07 -11.79
N TYR A 120 -17.31 -32.40 -10.63
CA TYR A 120 -16.78 -33.50 -9.81
C TYR A 120 -16.88 -34.86 -10.53
N GLY A 121 -17.85 -35.03 -11.44
CA GLY A 121 -17.98 -36.25 -12.26
C GLY A 121 -16.82 -36.46 -13.24
N GLU A 122 -16.12 -35.40 -13.63
CA GLU A 122 -14.95 -35.50 -14.51
C GLU A 122 -13.78 -36.23 -13.85
N ASN A 123 -13.72 -36.22 -12.51
CA ASN A 123 -12.70 -36.93 -11.74
C ASN A 123 -12.77 -38.47 -11.91
N PHE A 124 -13.89 -39.01 -12.40
CA PHE A 124 -14.12 -40.45 -12.58
C PHE A 124 -14.44 -40.85 -14.03
N ALA A 125 -14.11 -40.00 -15.00
CA ALA A 125 -14.40 -40.26 -16.41
C ALA A 125 -13.80 -41.59 -16.90
N TRP A 126 -14.58 -42.37 -17.66
CA TRP A 126 -14.17 -43.68 -18.19
C TRP A 126 -13.06 -43.59 -19.25
N SER A 127 -13.17 -42.62 -20.17
CA SER A 127 -12.29 -42.48 -21.34
C SER A 127 -11.47 -41.19 -21.38
N LYS A 128 -11.71 -40.24 -20.44
CA LYS A 128 -10.98 -38.96 -20.40
C LYS A 128 -9.80 -39.03 -19.43
N ARG A 129 -8.70 -38.34 -19.75
CA ARG A 129 -7.48 -38.26 -18.91
C ARG A 129 -7.69 -37.51 -17.58
N MET A 130 -8.86 -36.90 -17.36
CA MET A 130 -9.18 -36.15 -16.13
C MET A 130 -9.48 -37.06 -14.93
N ARG A 131 -9.46 -38.39 -15.12
CA ARG A 131 -9.65 -39.35 -14.03
C ARG A 131 -8.51 -39.25 -13.01
N VAL A 132 -8.89 -39.06 -11.74
CA VAL A 132 -7.94 -38.98 -10.62
C VAL A 132 -7.75 -40.37 -10.03
N SER A 133 -6.51 -40.75 -9.67
CA SER A 133 -6.19 -42.07 -9.10
C SER A 133 -6.58 -42.21 -7.63
N THR A 134 -6.55 -41.11 -6.88
CA THR A 134 -6.77 -41.03 -5.44
C THR A 134 -7.58 -39.78 -5.10
N LYS A 135 -8.41 -39.86 -4.06
CA LYS A 135 -9.20 -38.75 -3.52
C LYS A 135 -8.89 -38.53 -2.05
#